data_AF-A0A1X7H6M7-F1
#
_entry.id   AF-A0A1X7H6M7-F1
#
_cell.length_a   1.000
_cell.length_b   1.000
_cell.length_c   1.000
_cell.angle_alpha   90.00
_cell.angle_beta   90.00
_cell.angle_gamma   90.00
#
_symmetry.space_group_name_H-M   'P 1'
#
loop_
_entity.id
_entity.type
_entity.pdbx_description
1 polymer ?
#
loop_
_entity_poly.entity_id
_entity_poly.type
_entity_poly.pdbx_seq_one_letter_code
_entity_poly.pdbx_strand_id
1 'polypeptide(L)'
;MGIKMSTAIDADGNEWQAEDYAKGKGREPLHCKQCPTGVTHQSAYSCERHNKSIKVPAYFRLLKDSEHADNCPHAVEHNVKKLVTPSEGLIESLRNGKYRLRLMMIAEALGTARKRESPRGGGTTRPGGTVYKRKSGNLPAYINSAKKVLSLRAACDDDESIARYLELVFEGNTVVPWSSFYFEAERYMEAFRAVSLLTVKHPIALHGVVKSKRSPIVDGRPTNVINLHIPKYVDDAADAVHGISVEPSIWTDNADWFEGIEEDSEVVVLGLWKAKPGKRVPASEPGKYRFSDFTKHKLNLTLSLKAQVAQVPRSKK
;
A
#
# COMPACT_ATOMS: atom_id res chain seq x y z
N MET A 1 -12.71 12.42 4.61
CA MET A 1 -12.25 11.77 5.85
C MET A 1 -10.74 11.96 5.97
N GLY A 2 -10.12 11.58 7.09
CA GLY A 2 -8.75 11.98 7.47
C GLY A 2 -7.93 10.82 8.02
N ILE A 3 -6.91 11.12 8.81
CA ILE A 3 -6.07 10.12 9.49
C ILE A 3 -6.80 9.59 10.73
N LYS A 4 -6.79 8.27 10.96
CA LYS A 4 -7.35 7.63 12.16
C LYS A 4 -6.70 8.18 13.43
N MET A 5 -7.50 8.45 14.46
CA MET A 5 -7.05 9.00 15.74
C MET A 5 -7.32 8.00 16.87
N SER A 6 -6.36 7.80 17.78
CA SER A 6 -6.55 6.97 18.97
C SER A 6 -7.20 7.72 20.13
N THR A 7 -7.15 9.07 20.12
CA THR A 7 -7.70 9.90 21.19
C THR A 7 -8.54 11.07 20.67
N ALA A 8 -9.49 11.51 21.50
CA ALA A 8 -10.30 12.71 21.30
C ALA A 8 -10.54 13.41 22.64
N ILE A 9 -10.99 14.66 22.61
CA ILE A 9 -11.42 15.40 23.79
C ILE A 9 -12.94 15.64 23.71
N ASP A 10 -13.64 15.62 24.84
CA ASP A 10 -15.05 15.98 24.90
C ASP A 10 -15.26 17.50 25.08
N ALA A 11 -16.51 17.96 25.08
CA ALA A 11 -16.84 19.38 25.21
C ALA A 11 -16.47 19.98 26.58
N ASP A 12 -16.30 19.14 27.60
CA ASP A 12 -15.87 19.56 28.94
C ASP A 12 -14.33 19.50 29.08
N GLY A 13 -13.60 19.06 28.03
CA GLY A 13 -12.15 19.00 27.97
C GLY A 13 -11.52 17.68 28.44
N ASN A 14 -12.33 16.65 28.73
CA ASN A 14 -11.80 15.35 29.14
C ASN A 14 -11.28 14.57 27.93
N GLU A 15 -10.12 13.95 28.08
CA GLU A 15 -9.51 13.09 27.06
C GLU A 15 -10.07 11.67 27.12
N TRP A 16 -10.42 11.15 25.96
CA TRP A 16 -10.96 9.81 25.77
C TRP A 16 -10.04 8.98 24.86
N GLN A 17 -9.66 7.80 25.32
CA GLN A 17 -9.07 6.75 24.48
C GLN A 17 -10.18 6.08 23.67
N ALA A 18 -9.92 5.78 22.40
CA ALA A 18 -10.94 5.22 21.52
C ALA A 18 -11.43 3.86 22.01
N GLU A 19 -10.55 3.06 22.60
CA GLU A 19 -10.83 1.73 23.14
C GLU A 19 -11.78 1.76 24.35
N ASP A 20 -11.67 2.80 25.19
CA ASP A 20 -12.45 2.93 26.43
C ASP A 20 -13.72 3.76 26.25
N TYR A 21 -13.79 4.51 25.15
CA TYR A 21 -14.93 5.34 24.82
C TYR A 21 -16.13 4.51 24.38
N ALA A 22 -17.27 4.72 25.06
CA ALA A 22 -18.56 4.22 24.63
C ALA A 22 -19.44 5.42 24.27
N LYS A 23 -20.15 5.34 23.15
CA LYS A 23 -21.02 6.42 22.68
C LYS A 23 -22.00 6.84 23.78
N GLY A 24 -22.08 8.14 24.06
CA GLY A 24 -22.87 8.70 25.15
C GLY A 24 -22.15 8.81 26.49
N LYS A 25 -20.89 8.36 26.61
CA LYS A 25 -20.00 8.76 27.71
C LYS A 25 -19.38 10.12 27.41
N GLY A 26 -19.21 10.94 28.45
CA GLY A 26 -18.74 12.33 28.32
C GLY A 26 -19.79 13.23 27.65
N ARG A 27 -19.38 14.46 27.33
CA ARG A 27 -20.26 15.45 26.71
C ARG A 27 -19.91 15.66 25.24
N GLU A 28 -20.79 15.22 24.35
CA GLU A 28 -20.68 15.52 22.93
C GLU A 28 -20.87 17.03 22.66
N PRO A 29 -20.27 17.61 21.60
CA PRO A 29 -19.46 16.95 20.56
C PRO A 29 -18.04 16.62 21.01
N LEU A 30 -17.46 15.58 20.40
CA LEU A 30 -16.04 15.27 20.56
C LEU A 30 -15.21 16.10 19.58
N HIS A 31 -14.01 16.50 20.00
CA HIS A 31 -13.06 17.25 19.19
C HIS A 31 -11.70 16.55 19.12
N CYS A 32 -10.92 16.90 18.10
CA CYS A 32 -9.53 16.49 18.03
C CYS A 32 -8.72 17.14 19.16
N LYS A 33 -7.80 16.38 19.78
CA LYS A 33 -6.89 16.91 20.82
C LYS A 33 -5.99 18.05 20.32
N GLN A 34 -5.71 18.06 19.02
CA GLN A 34 -4.72 18.97 18.40
C GLN A 34 -5.37 20.14 17.64
N CYS A 35 -6.70 20.15 17.48
CA CYS A 35 -7.42 21.23 16.80
C CYS A 35 -8.92 21.20 17.15
N PRO A 36 -9.65 22.33 17.04
CA PRO A 36 -11.07 22.40 17.46
C PRO A 36 -12.04 21.60 16.58
N THR A 37 -11.57 20.96 15.50
CA THR A 37 -12.41 20.18 14.58
C THR A 37 -13.14 19.03 15.29
N GLY A 38 -14.44 18.90 15.00
CA GLY A 38 -15.28 17.82 15.52
C GLY A 38 -14.93 16.45 14.95
N VAL A 39 -15.02 15.42 15.79
CA VAL A 39 -14.72 14.02 15.45
C VAL A 39 -15.86 13.10 15.91
N THR A 40 -15.95 11.93 15.30
CA THR A 40 -16.89 10.88 15.70
C THR A 40 -16.12 9.62 16.10
N HIS A 41 -16.65 8.90 17.06
CA HIS A 41 -16.15 7.58 17.44
C HIS A 41 -16.60 6.52 16.44
N GLN A 42 -15.69 5.62 16.08
CA GLN A 42 -15.96 4.36 15.44
C GLN A 42 -15.61 3.25 16.42
N SER A 43 -16.62 2.52 16.89
CA SER A 43 -16.42 1.39 17.79
C SER A 43 -15.63 0.28 17.09
N ALA A 44 -14.86 -0.47 17.89
CA ALA A 44 -14.11 -1.62 17.40
C ALA A 44 -15.05 -2.60 16.69
N TYR A 45 -14.62 -3.11 15.55
CA TYR A 45 -15.40 -4.05 14.75
C TYR A 45 -14.50 -5.13 14.18
N SER A 46 -15.08 -6.30 13.92
CA SER A 46 -14.38 -7.37 13.21
C SER A 46 -14.61 -7.19 11.73
N CYS A 47 -13.54 -7.16 10.95
CA CYS A 47 -13.60 -7.26 9.50
C CYS A 47 -12.86 -8.51 9.02
N GLU A 48 -13.42 -9.16 8.00
CA GLU A 48 -12.74 -10.24 7.33
C GLU A 48 -11.66 -9.66 6.41
N ARG A 49 -10.40 -9.73 6.84
CA ARG A 49 -9.22 -9.30 6.07
C ARG A 49 -8.25 -10.46 5.98
N HIS A 50 -7.62 -10.67 4.83
CA HIS A 50 -6.61 -11.73 4.66
C HIS A 50 -7.12 -13.15 4.95
N ASN A 51 -8.41 -13.41 4.72
CA ASN A 51 -9.07 -14.68 5.09
C ASN A 51 -8.96 -15.01 6.60
N LYS A 52 -8.85 -13.97 7.43
CA LYS A 52 -8.87 -14.01 8.89
C LYS A 52 -9.89 -12.98 9.39
N SER A 53 -10.53 -13.27 10.51
CA SER A 53 -11.31 -12.24 11.20
C SER A 53 -10.33 -11.34 11.95
N ILE A 54 -10.16 -10.11 11.49
CA ILE A 54 -9.27 -9.12 12.11
C ILE A 54 -10.12 -8.14 12.91
N LYS A 55 -9.83 -8.04 14.20
CA LYS A 55 -10.42 -7.02 15.07
C LYS A 55 -9.75 -5.68 14.76
N VAL A 56 -10.49 -4.78 14.12
CA VAL A 56 -10.11 -3.38 13.96
C VAL A 56 -10.36 -2.70 15.31
N PRO A 57 -9.32 -2.12 15.96
CA PRO A 57 -9.50 -1.34 17.18
C PRO A 57 -10.48 -0.20 16.98
N ALA A 58 -11.04 0.30 18.07
CA ALA A 58 -11.84 1.51 18.02
C ALA A 58 -10.92 2.69 17.63
N TYR A 59 -11.48 3.69 16.95
CA TYR A 59 -10.74 4.90 16.60
C TYR A 59 -11.71 6.07 16.49
N PHE A 60 -11.18 7.29 16.62
CA PHE A 60 -11.89 8.49 16.24
C PHE A 60 -11.56 8.85 14.80
N ARG A 61 -12.57 9.34 14.09
CA ARG A 61 -12.43 9.82 12.72
C ARG A 61 -13.10 11.17 12.55
N LEU A 62 -12.63 11.90 11.56
CA LEU A 62 -13.18 13.18 11.16
C LEU A 62 -14.63 13.03 10.68
N LEU A 63 -15.49 13.99 11.03
CA LEU A 63 -16.84 14.06 10.47
C LEU A 63 -16.80 14.20 8.95
N LYS A 64 -17.85 13.74 8.28
CA LYS A 64 -17.97 13.89 6.82
C LYS A 64 -17.90 15.38 6.46
N ASP A 65 -17.18 15.68 5.38
CA ASP A 65 -16.99 17.04 4.84
C ASP A 65 -16.33 18.05 5.80
N SER A 66 -15.76 17.57 6.90
CA SER A 66 -14.96 18.38 7.83
C SER A 66 -13.46 18.23 7.54
N GLU A 67 -12.68 19.25 7.93
CA GLU A 67 -11.22 19.27 7.78
C GLU A 67 -10.56 19.67 9.10
N HIS A 68 -9.37 19.10 9.34
CA HIS A 68 -8.54 19.55 10.45
C HIS A 68 -7.99 20.94 10.16
N ALA A 69 -7.74 21.72 11.22
CA ALA A 69 -7.06 23.00 11.09
C ALA A 69 -5.64 22.85 10.51
N ASP A 70 -5.13 23.94 9.94
CA ASP A 70 -3.77 24.01 9.42
C ASP A 70 -2.75 23.57 10.48
N ASN A 71 -1.78 22.76 10.04
CA ASN A 71 -0.72 22.16 10.87
C ASN A 71 -1.14 21.07 11.87
N CYS A 72 -2.41 20.66 11.92
CA CYS A 72 -2.82 19.53 12.74
C CYS A 72 -2.07 18.25 12.31
N PRO A 73 -1.48 17.46 13.24
CA PRO A 73 -0.81 16.20 12.91
C PRO A 73 -1.69 15.18 12.20
N HIS A 74 -3.01 15.27 12.37
CA HIS A 74 -4.01 14.40 11.74
C HIS A 74 -4.52 14.94 10.39
N ALA A 75 -4.12 16.15 9.99
CA ALA A 75 -4.42 16.68 8.67
C ALA A 75 -3.60 15.96 7.60
N VAL A 76 -4.27 15.38 6.61
CA VAL A 76 -3.61 14.69 5.49
C VAL A 76 -2.75 15.67 4.69
N GLU A 77 -3.27 16.87 4.40
CA GLU A 77 -2.53 17.91 3.68
C GLU A 77 -1.20 18.27 4.37
N HIS A 78 -1.22 18.50 5.68
CA HIS A 78 -0.03 18.80 6.47
C HIS A 78 1.03 17.71 6.35
N ASN A 79 0.59 16.45 6.41
CA ASN A 79 1.49 15.32 6.24
C ASN A 79 2.03 15.24 4.81
N VAL A 80 1.21 15.42 3.77
CA VAL A 80 1.68 15.46 2.38
C VAL A 80 2.69 16.60 2.17
N LYS A 81 2.40 17.79 2.68
CA LYS A 81 3.30 18.96 2.60
C LYS A 81 4.68 18.67 3.20
N LYS A 82 4.74 17.99 4.35
CA LYS A 82 6.01 17.54 4.96
C LYS A 82 6.79 16.56 4.10
N LEU A 83 6.13 15.81 3.22
CA LEU A 83 6.78 14.86 2.30
C LEU A 83 7.34 15.53 1.05
N VAL A 84 6.85 16.71 0.66
CA VAL A 84 7.25 17.40 -0.57
C VAL A 84 8.70 17.85 -0.51
N THR A 85 9.11 18.55 0.55
CA THR A 85 10.47 19.09 0.71
C THR A 85 11.58 18.04 0.56
N PRO A 86 11.50 16.86 1.21
CA PRO A 86 12.51 15.81 1.04
C PRO A 86 12.34 14.97 -0.24
N SER A 87 11.34 15.23 -1.09
CA SER A 87 11.00 14.34 -2.22
C SER A 87 11.89 14.50 -3.46
N GLU A 88 12.78 15.49 -3.48
CA GLU A 88 13.73 15.75 -4.58
C GLU A 88 13.07 15.76 -5.97
N GLY A 89 11.87 16.34 -6.07
CA GLY A 89 11.09 16.47 -7.30
C GLY A 89 10.20 15.27 -7.63
N LEU A 90 10.19 14.22 -6.80
CA LEU A 90 9.22 13.11 -6.94
C LEU A 90 7.79 13.57 -6.65
N ILE A 91 7.63 14.43 -5.63
CA ILE A 91 6.37 15.08 -5.29
C ILE A 91 6.48 16.54 -5.69
N GLU A 92 5.63 16.96 -6.60
CA GLU A 92 5.55 18.33 -7.08
C GLU A 92 4.37 19.04 -6.41
N SER A 93 4.56 20.28 -5.96
CA SER A 93 3.42 21.10 -5.52
C SER A 93 2.71 21.69 -6.73
N LEU A 94 1.40 21.51 -6.77
CA LEU A 94 0.49 22.19 -7.70
C LEU A 94 -0.11 23.42 -7.03
N ARG A 95 -0.90 24.18 -7.79
CA ARG A 95 -1.72 25.28 -7.26
C ARG A 95 -2.81 24.71 -6.34
N ASN A 96 -3.23 25.51 -5.36
CA ASN A 96 -4.35 25.22 -4.43
C ASN A 96 -4.10 24.05 -3.45
N GLY A 97 -2.88 23.89 -2.92
CA GLY A 97 -2.61 22.87 -1.88
C GLY A 97 -2.67 21.42 -2.38
N LYS A 98 -2.69 21.21 -3.69
CA LYS A 98 -2.60 19.89 -4.32
C LYS A 98 -1.15 19.55 -4.64
N TYR A 99 -0.86 18.26 -4.66
CA TYR A 99 0.46 17.70 -4.90
C TYR A 99 0.38 16.60 -5.94
N ARG A 100 1.48 16.32 -6.61
CA ARG A 100 1.58 15.31 -7.66
C ARG A 100 2.77 14.40 -7.44
N LEU A 101 2.51 13.09 -7.32
CA LEU A 101 3.55 12.05 -7.26
C LEU A 101 3.81 11.49 -8.66
N ARG A 102 5.06 11.56 -9.14
CA ARG A 102 5.46 11.07 -10.47
C ARG A 102 5.94 9.62 -10.42
N LEU A 103 5.03 8.69 -10.73
CA LEU A 103 5.31 7.24 -10.70
C LEU A 103 6.38 6.81 -11.73
N MET A 104 6.54 7.54 -12.83
CA MET A 104 7.57 7.26 -13.84
C MET A 104 8.99 7.34 -13.25
N MET A 105 9.25 8.28 -12.34
CA MET A 105 10.56 8.42 -11.70
C MET A 105 10.88 7.19 -10.84
N ILE A 106 9.87 6.61 -10.18
CA ILE A 106 10.00 5.37 -9.43
C ILE A 106 10.29 4.20 -10.37
N ALA A 107 9.55 4.11 -11.48
CA ALA A 107 9.72 3.05 -12.47
C ALA A 107 11.12 3.05 -13.10
N GLU A 108 11.59 4.23 -13.54
CA GLU A 108 12.94 4.41 -14.10
C GLU A 108 14.01 4.04 -13.08
N ALA A 109 13.86 4.52 -11.85
CA ALA A 109 14.81 4.25 -10.79
C ALA A 109 14.90 2.73 -10.50
N LEU A 110 13.76 2.03 -10.40
CA LEU A 110 13.72 0.58 -10.22
C LEU A 110 14.31 -0.17 -11.43
N GLY A 111 14.06 0.32 -12.64
CA GLY A 111 14.64 -0.22 -13.87
C GLY A 111 16.18 -0.09 -13.91
N THR A 112 16.73 1.04 -13.44
CA THR A 112 18.19 1.23 -13.38
C THR A 112 18.87 0.35 -12.34
N ALA A 113 18.26 0.12 -11.17
CA ALA A 113 18.81 -0.78 -10.16
C ALA A 113 18.94 -2.21 -10.68
N ARG A 114 17.89 -2.74 -11.32
CA ARG A 114 17.91 -4.10 -11.91
C ARG A 114 18.98 -4.27 -12.99
N LYS A 115 19.27 -3.21 -13.77
CA LYS A 115 20.33 -3.25 -14.80
C LYS A 115 21.74 -3.25 -14.21
N ARG A 116 21.96 -2.63 -13.04
CA ARG A 116 23.27 -2.61 -12.37
C ARG A 116 23.65 -3.95 -11.76
N GLU A 117 22.67 -4.80 -11.45
CA GLU A 117 22.89 -6.18 -10.97
C GLU A 117 23.17 -7.18 -12.11
N SER A 118 23.12 -6.76 -13.38
CA SER A 118 23.44 -7.58 -14.57
C SER A 118 24.79 -7.17 -15.17
N PRO A 119 25.79 -8.07 -15.35
CA PRO A 119 27.03 -7.69 -16.01
C PRO A 119 26.87 -7.66 -17.55
N ARG A 120 27.31 -6.52 -18.12
CA ARG A 120 27.68 -6.24 -19.53
C ARG A 120 26.60 -5.79 -20.52
N GLY A 121 26.95 -4.73 -21.28
CA GLY A 121 26.40 -4.41 -22.58
C GLY A 121 26.20 -2.91 -22.81
N GLY A 122 27.24 -2.21 -23.32
CA GLY A 122 27.18 -0.80 -23.66
C GLY A 122 26.18 -0.49 -24.78
N GLY A 123 25.53 0.67 -24.70
CA GLY A 123 24.58 1.14 -25.72
C GLY A 123 24.39 2.65 -25.64
N THR A 124 24.87 3.33 -26.67
CA THR A 124 24.83 4.78 -26.95
C THR A 124 23.41 5.34 -26.96
N THR A 125 23.21 6.53 -26.37
CA THR A 125 21.92 7.24 -26.35
C THR A 125 21.91 8.34 -27.41
N ARG A 126 20.90 8.40 -28.28
CA ARG A 126 20.59 9.52 -29.18
C ARG A 126 19.70 10.56 -28.47
N PRO A 127 19.86 11.88 -28.68
CA PRO A 127 19.08 12.90 -27.99
C PRO A 127 17.89 13.39 -28.83
N GLY A 128 16.76 13.68 -28.17
CA GLY A 128 15.61 14.31 -28.82
C GLY A 128 14.38 14.33 -27.92
N GLY A 129 14.24 15.39 -27.12
CA GLY A 129 13.09 15.63 -26.24
C GLY A 129 13.52 16.47 -25.03
N THR A 130 12.84 17.58 -24.78
CA THR A 130 13.13 18.57 -23.73
C THR A 130 13.61 17.94 -22.44
N VAL A 131 14.89 18.16 -22.15
CA VAL A 131 15.63 17.50 -21.07
C VAL A 131 15.27 18.15 -19.74
N TYR A 132 14.26 17.59 -19.06
CA TYR A 132 14.25 17.65 -17.61
C TYR A 132 15.58 17.02 -17.16
N LYS A 133 16.42 17.76 -16.41
CA LYS A 133 17.72 17.26 -15.93
C LYS A 133 17.49 15.94 -15.20
N ARG A 134 17.75 14.82 -15.87
CA ARG A 134 17.71 13.46 -15.33
C ARG A 134 18.73 13.39 -14.20
N LYS A 135 18.31 13.62 -12.95
CA LYS A 135 19.09 13.26 -11.77
C LYS A 135 18.97 11.75 -11.57
N SER A 136 19.66 11.00 -12.42
CA SER A 136 19.83 9.56 -12.29
C SER A 136 20.74 9.25 -11.12
N GLY A 137 20.22 9.33 -9.89
CA GLY A 137 21.01 9.10 -8.67
C GLY A 137 20.22 8.72 -7.43
N ASN A 138 18.95 9.14 -7.31
CA ASN A 138 18.30 9.19 -6.00
C ASN A 138 17.21 8.13 -5.80
N LEU A 139 17.40 6.92 -6.35
CA LEU A 139 16.48 5.80 -6.16
C LEU A 139 16.11 5.59 -4.67
N PRO A 140 17.07 5.56 -3.71
CA PRO A 140 16.72 5.41 -2.29
C PRO A 140 15.83 6.55 -1.78
N ALA A 141 16.07 7.80 -2.19
CA ALA A 141 15.25 8.94 -1.77
C ALA A 141 13.82 8.85 -2.34
N TYR A 142 13.68 8.47 -3.61
CA TYR A 142 12.36 8.33 -4.23
C TYR A 142 11.54 7.20 -3.60
N ILE A 143 12.15 6.04 -3.37
CA ILE A 143 11.47 4.92 -2.72
C ILE A 143 11.14 5.27 -1.26
N ASN A 144 12.00 5.99 -0.54
CA ASN A 144 11.71 6.44 0.82
C ASN A 144 10.54 7.42 0.87
N SER A 145 10.46 8.37 -0.07
CA SER A 145 9.35 9.31 -0.16
C SER A 145 8.04 8.59 -0.54
N ALA A 146 8.09 7.66 -1.49
CA ALA A 146 6.93 6.82 -1.84
C ALA A 146 6.50 5.94 -0.66
N LYS A 147 7.43 5.35 0.08
CA LYS A 147 7.16 4.59 1.31
C LYS A 147 6.41 5.44 2.34
N LYS A 148 6.83 6.68 2.59
CA LYS A 148 6.15 7.59 3.52
C LYS A 148 4.73 7.94 3.05
N VAL A 149 4.53 8.16 1.75
CA VAL A 149 3.20 8.36 1.14
C VAL A 149 2.31 7.13 1.37
N LEU A 150 2.85 5.93 1.17
CA LEU A 150 2.12 4.68 1.36
C LEU A 150 1.76 4.42 2.82
N SER A 151 2.66 4.76 3.76
CA SER A 151 2.36 4.72 5.19
C SER A 151 1.27 5.73 5.57
N LEU A 152 1.30 6.94 4.99
CA LEU A 152 0.24 7.93 5.19
C LEU A 152 -1.11 7.43 4.64
N ARG A 153 -1.11 6.82 3.45
CA ARG A 153 -2.32 6.20 2.89
C ARG A 153 -2.85 5.10 3.81
N ALA A 154 -2.00 4.22 4.32
CA ALA A 154 -2.41 3.15 5.24
C ALA A 154 -3.05 3.69 6.54
N ALA A 155 -2.65 4.89 6.98
CA ALA A 155 -3.22 5.56 8.15
C ALA A 155 -4.57 6.27 7.87
N CYS A 156 -4.91 6.49 6.59
CA CYS A 156 -6.20 7.03 6.18
C CYS A 156 -7.28 5.94 6.19
N ASP A 157 -8.53 6.34 6.40
CA ASP A 157 -9.68 5.43 6.32
C ASP A 157 -9.92 4.92 4.89
N ASP A 158 -9.70 5.77 3.89
CA ASP A 158 -10.02 5.53 2.48
C ASP A 158 -9.02 6.20 1.51
N ASP A 159 -9.14 5.85 0.23
CA ASP A 159 -8.33 6.44 -0.85
C ASP A 159 -8.68 7.92 -1.09
N GLU A 160 -9.94 8.31 -0.90
CA GLU A 160 -10.44 9.66 -1.19
C GLU A 160 -9.75 10.73 -0.33
N SER A 161 -9.48 10.37 0.93
CA SER A 161 -8.81 11.21 1.93
C SER A 161 -7.43 11.67 1.48
N ILE A 162 -6.63 10.79 0.86
CA ILE A 162 -5.33 11.15 0.30
C ILE A 162 -5.44 11.70 -1.13
N ALA A 163 -6.36 11.18 -1.94
CA ALA A 163 -6.54 11.56 -3.34
C ALA A 163 -6.92 13.04 -3.50
N ARG A 164 -7.60 13.62 -2.50
CA ARG A 164 -7.93 15.05 -2.47
C ARG A 164 -6.71 15.96 -2.55
N TYR A 165 -5.60 15.53 -1.93
CA TYR A 165 -4.38 16.32 -1.80
C TYR A 165 -3.25 15.81 -2.70
N LEU A 166 -3.21 14.52 -3.01
CA LEU A 166 -2.11 13.91 -3.76
C LEU A 166 -2.62 13.15 -5.00
N GLU A 167 -2.33 13.71 -6.16
CA GLU A 167 -2.55 13.10 -7.47
C GLU A 167 -1.37 12.18 -7.82
N LEU A 168 -1.67 11.01 -8.39
CA LEU A 168 -0.66 10.12 -8.95
C LEU A 168 -0.62 10.32 -10.45
N VAL A 169 0.56 10.51 -11.04
CA VAL A 169 0.71 10.56 -12.49
C VAL A 169 1.76 9.58 -12.99
N PHE A 170 1.52 9.03 -14.18
CA PHE A 170 2.45 8.22 -14.94
C PHE A 170 2.61 8.79 -16.36
N GLU A 171 3.72 8.48 -17.03
CA GLU A 171 4.06 8.87 -18.41
C GLU A 171 3.43 10.20 -18.89
N GLY A 172 4.15 11.30 -18.67
CA GLY A 172 3.61 12.64 -18.89
C GLY A 172 2.72 13.07 -17.71
N ASN A 173 1.45 13.33 -18.00
CA ASN A 173 0.44 13.77 -17.02
C ASN A 173 -0.76 12.81 -16.96
N THR A 174 -0.57 11.54 -17.32
CA THR A 174 -1.64 10.54 -17.25
C THR A 174 -1.95 10.26 -15.79
N VAL A 175 -3.14 10.64 -15.34
CA VAL A 175 -3.57 10.45 -13.95
C VAL A 175 -3.82 8.96 -13.70
N VAL A 176 -3.21 8.43 -12.65
CA VAL A 176 -3.43 7.05 -12.18
C VAL A 176 -4.36 7.10 -10.98
N PRO A 177 -5.54 6.46 -11.02
CA PRO A 177 -6.40 6.38 -9.86
C PRO A 177 -5.69 5.66 -8.69
N TRP A 178 -5.94 6.10 -7.45
CA TRP A 178 -5.44 5.41 -6.26
C TRP A 178 -5.89 3.95 -6.22
N SER A 179 -7.12 3.69 -6.65
CA SER A 179 -7.67 2.34 -6.77
C SER A 179 -6.92 1.47 -7.79
N SER A 180 -6.18 2.05 -8.73
CA SER A 180 -5.32 1.34 -9.69
C SER A 180 -3.85 1.26 -9.26
N PHE A 181 -3.48 1.93 -8.15
CA PHE A 181 -2.10 1.99 -7.65
C PHE A 181 -1.92 1.25 -6.31
N TYR A 182 -2.87 1.38 -5.39
CA TYR A 182 -2.82 0.81 -4.04
C TYR A 182 -3.89 -0.27 -3.88
N PHE A 183 -3.47 -1.48 -3.52
CA PHE A 183 -4.37 -2.63 -3.39
C PHE A 183 -4.22 -3.30 -2.03
N GLU A 184 -5.31 -3.32 -1.27
CA GLU A 184 -5.47 -4.20 -0.10
C GLU A 184 -5.75 -5.64 -0.55
N ALA A 185 -5.68 -6.61 0.37
CA ALA A 185 -5.74 -8.02 0.01
C ALA A 185 -7.03 -8.45 -0.68
N GLU A 186 -8.14 -7.81 -0.34
CA GLU A 186 -9.46 -8.03 -0.96
C GLU A 186 -9.42 -7.72 -2.45
N ARG A 187 -8.51 -6.84 -2.88
CA ARG A 187 -8.37 -6.34 -4.25
C ARG A 187 -7.17 -6.94 -4.99
N TYR A 188 -6.56 -8.02 -4.48
CA TYR A 188 -5.43 -8.66 -5.18
C TYR A 188 -5.81 -9.28 -6.54
N MET A 189 -7.06 -9.70 -6.74
CA MET A 189 -7.53 -10.10 -8.07
C MET A 189 -7.56 -8.93 -9.06
N GLU A 190 -7.97 -7.74 -8.60
CA GLU A 190 -7.91 -6.52 -9.41
C GLU A 190 -6.46 -6.15 -9.71
N ALA A 191 -5.56 -6.24 -8.71
CA ALA A 191 -4.14 -6.02 -8.91
C ALA A 191 -3.55 -6.99 -9.95
N PHE A 192 -3.92 -8.28 -9.88
CA PHE A 192 -3.50 -9.28 -10.87
C PHE A 192 -3.98 -8.93 -12.27
N ARG A 193 -5.24 -8.52 -12.43
CA ARG A 193 -5.79 -8.08 -13.72
C ARG A 193 -5.07 -6.84 -14.23
N ALA A 194 -4.85 -5.83 -13.39
CA ALA A 194 -4.11 -4.62 -13.74
C ALA A 194 -2.70 -4.95 -14.24
N VAL A 195 -1.95 -5.78 -13.51
CA VAL A 195 -0.58 -6.16 -13.91
C VAL A 195 -0.56 -7.05 -15.17
N SER A 196 -1.58 -7.88 -15.37
CA SER A 196 -1.65 -8.82 -16.51
C SER A 196 -2.11 -8.15 -17.81
N LEU A 197 -3.03 -7.19 -17.72
CA LEU A 197 -3.75 -6.64 -18.87
C LEU A 197 -3.24 -5.27 -19.32
N LEU A 198 -2.59 -4.50 -18.44
CA LEU A 198 -2.14 -3.16 -18.79
C LEU A 198 -0.94 -3.19 -19.74
N THR A 199 -1.10 -2.52 -20.87
CA THR A 199 -0.03 -2.28 -21.85
C THR A 199 1.09 -1.43 -21.26
N VAL A 200 0.72 -0.50 -20.38
CA VAL A 200 1.63 0.44 -19.70
C VAL A 200 1.85 -0.03 -18.26
N LYS A 201 3.07 -0.47 -17.95
CA LYS A 201 3.43 -1.04 -16.64
C LYS A 201 3.97 0.05 -15.72
N HIS A 202 3.13 0.53 -14.82
CA HIS A 202 3.56 1.40 -13.72
C HIS A 202 3.78 0.59 -12.42
N PRO A 203 4.59 1.09 -11.48
CA PRO A 203 4.70 0.50 -10.15
C PRO A 203 3.34 0.52 -9.45
N ILE A 204 3.05 -0.53 -8.67
CA ILE A 204 1.88 -0.61 -7.80
C ILE A 204 2.32 -1.00 -6.38
N ALA A 205 1.49 -0.64 -5.41
CA ALA A 205 1.65 -0.99 -4.01
C ALA A 205 0.63 -2.07 -3.61
N LEU A 206 1.12 -3.18 -3.05
CA LEU A 206 0.28 -4.16 -2.38
C LEU A 206 0.38 -3.99 -0.87
N HIS A 207 -0.76 -3.93 -0.21
CA HIS A 207 -0.91 -3.87 1.23
C HIS A 207 -1.47 -5.19 1.74
N GLY A 208 -0.74 -5.86 2.62
CA GLY A 208 -1.30 -6.98 3.35
C GLY A 208 -0.38 -7.61 4.39
N VAL A 209 -0.83 -8.74 4.92
CA VAL A 209 -0.20 -9.40 6.06
C VAL A 209 0.71 -10.54 5.61
N VAL A 210 1.88 -10.65 6.22
CA VAL A 210 2.84 -11.73 5.99
C VAL A 210 2.29 -13.05 6.50
N LYS A 211 2.18 -14.03 5.60
CA LYS A 211 1.79 -15.41 5.90
C LYS A 211 2.98 -16.30 6.23
N SER A 212 4.10 -16.10 5.54
CA SER A 212 5.28 -16.96 5.75
C SER A 212 6.53 -16.28 5.23
N LYS A 213 7.65 -16.51 5.90
CA LYS A 213 9.00 -16.18 5.47
C LYS A 213 9.76 -17.47 5.22
N ARG A 214 10.45 -17.58 4.08
CA ARG A 214 11.22 -18.77 3.68
C ARG A 214 12.52 -18.37 3.01
N SER A 215 13.51 -19.24 3.10
CA SER A 215 14.80 -19.07 2.44
C SER A 215 15.12 -20.25 1.50
N PRO A 216 14.37 -20.42 0.40
CA PRO A 216 14.61 -21.52 -0.53
C PRO A 216 15.93 -21.37 -1.30
N ILE A 217 16.51 -22.50 -1.68
CA ILE A 217 17.63 -22.54 -2.63
C ILE A 217 17.06 -22.50 -4.05
N VAL A 218 17.41 -21.47 -4.82
CA VAL A 218 17.03 -21.32 -6.23
C VAL A 218 18.31 -21.18 -7.04
N ASP A 219 18.46 -22.00 -8.08
CA ASP A 219 19.67 -22.05 -8.92
C ASP A 219 20.98 -22.16 -8.12
N GLY A 220 20.96 -22.95 -7.03
CA GLY A 220 22.10 -23.17 -6.14
C GLY A 220 22.43 -22.00 -5.20
N ARG A 221 21.61 -20.94 -5.16
CA ARG A 221 21.80 -19.78 -4.30
C ARG A 221 20.68 -19.65 -3.26
N PRO A 222 20.98 -19.26 -2.02
CA PRO A 222 19.93 -18.95 -1.05
C PRO A 222 19.19 -17.69 -1.52
N THR A 223 17.90 -17.83 -1.74
CA THR A 223 16.98 -16.72 -2.02
C THR A 223 15.99 -16.61 -0.89
N ASN A 224 15.46 -15.42 -0.63
CA ASN A 224 14.52 -15.19 0.44
C ASN A 224 13.18 -14.77 -0.13
N VAL A 225 12.10 -15.30 0.42
CA VAL A 225 10.73 -14.99 0.01
C VAL A 225 9.84 -14.76 1.21
N ILE A 226 9.04 -13.70 1.11
CA ILE A 226 7.87 -13.48 1.94
C ILE A 226 6.63 -13.70 1.09
N ASN A 227 5.70 -14.51 1.59
CA ASN A 227 4.37 -14.64 0.99
C ASN A 227 3.36 -13.89 1.85
N LEU A 228 2.48 -13.15 1.20
CA LEU A 228 1.35 -12.53 1.89
C LEU A 228 0.20 -13.52 2.02
N HIS A 229 -0.71 -13.26 2.95
CA HIS A 229 -1.95 -14.00 3.05
C HIS A 229 -2.74 -13.91 1.74
N ILE A 230 -3.23 -15.07 1.31
CA ILE A 230 -4.06 -15.23 0.13
C ILE A 230 -5.50 -14.84 0.54
N PRO A 231 -6.20 -13.99 -0.23
CA PRO A 231 -7.60 -13.67 0.03
C PRO A 231 -8.48 -14.91 -0.16
N LYS A 232 -9.71 -14.85 0.36
CA LYS A 232 -10.71 -15.91 0.14
C LYS A 232 -10.83 -16.20 -1.35
N TYR A 233 -10.95 -17.49 -1.68
CA TYR A 233 -11.28 -17.87 -3.05
C TYR A 233 -12.68 -17.32 -3.38
N VAL A 234 -12.76 -16.67 -4.53
CA VAL A 234 -14.02 -16.17 -5.10
C VAL A 234 -14.42 -17.03 -6.28
N ASP A 235 -15.69 -16.98 -6.65
CA ASP A 235 -16.20 -17.70 -7.81
C ASP A 235 -15.50 -17.22 -9.09
N ASP A 236 -15.17 -18.14 -10.00
CA ASP A 236 -14.87 -17.75 -11.38
C ASP A 236 -16.16 -17.27 -12.05
N ALA A 237 -16.09 -16.14 -12.76
CA ALA A 237 -17.23 -15.59 -13.47
C ALA A 237 -17.75 -16.54 -14.55
N ALA A 238 -16.89 -17.40 -15.10
CA ALA A 238 -17.27 -18.40 -16.10
C ALA A 238 -17.72 -19.74 -15.47
N ASP A 239 -17.40 -19.99 -14.20
CA ASP A 239 -17.57 -21.29 -13.56
C ASP A 239 -17.69 -21.15 -12.03
N ALA A 240 -18.93 -21.17 -11.52
CA ALA A 240 -19.21 -20.94 -10.11
C ALA A 240 -18.71 -22.06 -9.18
N VAL A 241 -18.36 -23.25 -9.71
CA VAL A 241 -17.74 -24.32 -8.92
C VAL A 241 -16.21 -24.24 -8.92
N HIS A 242 -15.65 -23.32 -9.72
CA HIS A 242 -14.22 -23.00 -9.75
C HIS A 242 -13.88 -21.84 -8.81
N GLY A 243 -12.96 -22.08 -7.87
CA GLY A 243 -12.46 -21.05 -6.98
C GLY A 243 -11.19 -20.38 -7.51
N ILE A 244 -11.17 -19.05 -7.59
CA ILE A 244 -9.98 -18.29 -8.01
C ILE A 244 -9.44 -17.39 -6.89
N SER A 245 -8.12 -17.30 -6.79
CA SER A 245 -7.43 -16.38 -5.86
C SER A 245 -6.03 -16.02 -6.35
N VAL A 246 -5.37 -15.09 -5.64
CA VAL A 246 -4.03 -14.57 -5.98
C VAL A 246 -3.09 -14.73 -4.79
N GLU A 247 -1.89 -15.24 -5.06
CA GLU A 247 -0.77 -15.35 -4.12
C GLU A 247 0.30 -14.31 -4.46
N PRO A 248 0.46 -13.28 -3.62
CA PRO A 248 1.60 -12.37 -3.72
C PRO A 248 2.84 -12.94 -3.04
N SER A 249 3.95 -12.92 -3.76
CA SER A 249 5.27 -13.34 -3.28
C SER A 249 6.31 -12.25 -3.53
N ILE A 250 7.03 -11.89 -2.48
CA ILE A 250 8.08 -10.87 -2.48
C ILE A 250 9.41 -11.55 -2.28
N TRP A 251 10.31 -11.37 -3.24
CA TRP A 251 11.61 -12.05 -3.33
C TRP A 251 12.76 -11.07 -3.14
N THR A 252 13.85 -11.55 -2.55
CA THR A 252 15.12 -10.82 -2.42
C THR A 252 16.27 -11.81 -2.23
N ASP A 253 17.43 -11.48 -2.76
CA ASP A 253 18.67 -12.23 -2.50
C ASP A 253 19.31 -11.79 -1.17
N ASN A 254 18.88 -10.65 -0.61
CA ASN A 254 19.40 -10.09 0.64
C ASN A 254 18.48 -10.44 1.82
N ALA A 255 18.91 -11.38 2.69
CA ALA A 255 18.12 -11.83 3.84
C ALA A 255 17.77 -10.69 4.82
N ASP A 256 18.70 -9.78 5.06
CA ASP A 256 18.57 -8.65 6.01
C ASP A 256 17.49 -7.64 5.59
N TRP A 257 16.99 -7.72 4.35
CA TRP A 257 15.90 -6.85 3.90
C TRP A 257 14.55 -7.24 4.52
N PHE A 258 14.45 -8.47 5.01
CA PHE A 258 13.30 -8.97 5.76
C PHE A 258 13.53 -9.02 7.27
N GLU A 259 14.61 -8.45 7.76
CA GLU A 259 14.86 -8.33 9.21
C GLU A 259 13.75 -7.52 9.88
N GLY A 260 13.26 -8.03 11.02
CA GLY A 260 12.13 -7.47 11.77
C GLY A 260 10.76 -7.76 11.17
N ILE A 261 10.66 -8.24 9.92
CA ILE A 261 9.41 -8.67 9.29
C ILE A 261 9.15 -10.13 9.63
N GLU A 262 8.18 -10.34 10.52
CA GLU A 262 7.74 -11.64 11.00
C GLU A 262 6.41 -12.06 10.38
N GLU A 263 5.99 -13.29 10.65
CA GLU A 263 4.62 -13.75 10.38
C GLU A 263 3.61 -12.82 11.09
N ASP A 264 2.47 -12.60 10.44
CA ASP A 264 1.42 -11.66 10.86
C ASP A 264 1.82 -10.17 10.88
N SER A 265 3.03 -9.80 10.44
CA SER A 265 3.37 -8.39 10.19
C SER A 265 2.55 -7.83 9.02
N GLU A 266 1.95 -6.66 9.21
CA GLU A 266 1.28 -5.92 8.14
C GLU A 266 2.31 -5.08 7.38
N VAL A 267 2.34 -5.21 6.05
CA VAL A 267 3.34 -4.60 5.19
C VAL A 267 2.72 -3.96 3.96
N VAL A 268 3.29 -2.85 3.51
CA VAL A 268 3.05 -2.30 2.19
C VAL A 268 4.30 -2.49 1.34
N VAL A 269 4.12 -2.99 0.13
CA VAL A 269 5.21 -3.32 -0.79
C VAL A 269 5.00 -2.64 -2.14
N LEU A 270 5.93 -1.77 -2.52
CA LEU A 270 5.93 -1.01 -3.77
C LEU A 270 6.89 -1.61 -4.79
N GLY A 271 6.41 -1.82 -6.02
CA GLY A 271 7.32 -2.18 -7.11
C GLY A 271 6.66 -2.50 -8.43
N LEU A 272 7.49 -2.96 -9.36
CA LEU A 272 7.06 -3.50 -10.65
C LEU A 272 6.78 -5.00 -10.50
N TRP A 273 5.51 -5.33 -10.30
CA TRP A 273 5.03 -6.69 -10.11
C TRP A 273 4.96 -7.47 -11.44
N LYS A 274 5.12 -8.79 -11.34
CA LYS A 274 4.97 -9.73 -12.45
C LYS A 274 3.80 -10.66 -12.15
N ALA A 275 2.80 -10.63 -13.01
CA ALA A 275 1.68 -11.55 -12.96
C ALA A 275 2.04 -12.87 -13.68
N LYS A 276 1.66 -13.99 -13.08
CA LYS A 276 1.74 -15.32 -13.69
C LYS A 276 0.40 -16.03 -13.49
N PRO A 277 -0.32 -16.40 -14.57
CA PRO A 277 -1.54 -17.19 -14.46
C PRO A 277 -1.32 -18.50 -13.69
N GLY A 278 -2.28 -18.83 -12.84
CA GLY A 278 -2.30 -20.12 -12.15
C GLY A 278 -2.70 -21.24 -13.10
N LYS A 279 -2.49 -22.48 -12.65
CA LYS A 279 -3.11 -23.65 -13.28
C LYS A 279 -4.34 -24.04 -12.47
N ARG A 280 -5.38 -24.50 -13.15
CA ARG A 280 -6.55 -25.11 -12.54
C ARG A 280 -6.14 -26.46 -11.95
N VAL A 281 -6.41 -26.67 -10.67
CA VAL A 281 -6.04 -27.88 -9.92
C VAL A 281 -7.27 -28.38 -9.17
N PRO A 282 -7.61 -29.68 -9.21
CA PRO A 282 -8.73 -30.21 -8.45
C PRO A 282 -8.55 -30.01 -6.94
N ALA A 283 -9.66 -29.92 -6.22
CA ALA A 283 -9.65 -29.93 -4.76
C ALA A 283 -8.90 -31.17 -4.25
N SER A 284 -8.03 -30.98 -3.25
CA SER A 284 -7.32 -32.09 -2.62
C SER A 284 -8.24 -33.08 -1.92
N GLU A 285 -9.40 -32.60 -1.46
CA GLU A 285 -10.45 -33.39 -0.82
C GLU A 285 -11.80 -33.04 -1.47
N PRO A 286 -12.25 -33.82 -2.46
CA PRO A 286 -13.53 -33.60 -3.13
C PRO A 286 -14.70 -33.59 -2.13
N GLY A 287 -15.63 -32.64 -2.27
CA GLY A 287 -16.83 -32.53 -1.43
C GLY A 287 -16.64 -31.82 -0.07
N LYS A 288 -15.40 -31.59 0.37
CA LYS A 288 -15.10 -30.86 1.62
C LYS A 288 -15.13 -29.34 1.46
N TYR A 289 -14.76 -28.85 0.28
CA TYR A 289 -14.67 -27.43 -0.02
C TYR A 289 -15.86 -26.98 -0.87
N ARG A 290 -16.19 -25.69 -0.79
CA ARG A 290 -17.20 -25.06 -1.66
C ARG A 290 -16.90 -25.26 -3.15
N PHE A 291 -15.63 -25.23 -3.53
CA PHE A 291 -15.18 -25.32 -4.91
C PHE A 291 -14.64 -26.72 -5.23
N SER A 292 -14.97 -27.24 -6.42
CA SER A 292 -14.47 -28.54 -6.92
C SER A 292 -13.00 -28.48 -7.30
N ASP A 293 -12.52 -27.29 -7.67
CA ASP A 293 -11.19 -27.07 -8.16
C ASP A 293 -10.81 -25.59 -8.03
N PHE A 294 -9.51 -25.32 -8.09
CA PHE A 294 -8.93 -24.05 -7.68
C PHE A 294 -7.89 -23.56 -8.68
N THR A 295 -7.90 -22.27 -8.96
CA THR A 295 -6.79 -21.58 -9.64
C THR A 295 -6.18 -20.56 -8.70
N LYS A 296 -4.87 -20.68 -8.52
CA LYS A 296 -4.09 -19.72 -7.75
C LYS A 296 -3.14 -18.96 -8.67
N HIS A 297 -3.53 -17.75 -9.04
CA HIS A 297 -2.69 -16.82 -9.77
C HIS A 297 -1.54 -16.32 -8.89
N LYS A 298 -0.44 -15.87 -9.51
CA LYS A 298 0.71 -15.37 -8.76
C LYS A 298 1.03 -13.92 -9.13
N LEU A 299 1.29 -13.12 -8.10
CA LEU A 299 1.89 -11.79 -8.22
C LEU A 299 3.28 -11.85 -7.59
N ASN A 300 4.33 -11.74 -8.40
CA ASN A 300 5.71 -11.83 -7.92
C ASN A 300 6.39 -10.47 -8.02
N LEU A 301 7.11 -10.08 -6.98
CA LEU A 301 8.01 -8.94 -7.00
C LEU A 301 9.39 -9.36 -6.50
N THR A 302 10.43 -9.09 -7.27
CA THR A 302 11.81 -9.12 -6.77
C THR A 302 12.19 -7.70 -6.35
N LEU A 303 12.56 -7.54 -5.08
CA LEU A 303 13.02 -6.28 -4.52
C LEU A 303 14.36 -5.90 -5.13
N SER A 304 14.52 -4.62 -5.41
CA SER A 304 15.78 -3.99 -5.78
C SER A 304 16.33 -3.10 -4.67
N LEU A 305 15.52 -2.78 -3.65
CA LEU A 305 15.92 -2.10 -2.42
C LEU A 305 15.10 -2.54 -1.22
N LYS A 306 15.72 -2.56 -0.03
CA LYS A 306 15.04 -2.76 1.27
C LYS A 306 13.86 -1.81 1.47
N ALA A 307 13.98 -0.56 1.03
CA ALA A 307 12.96 0.47 1.23
C ALA A 307 11.64 0.23 0.47
N GLN A 308 11.61 -0.71 -0.49
CA GLN A 308 10.39 -1.07 -1.23
C GLN A 308 9.37 -1.82 -0.36
N VAL A 309 9.80 -2.39 0.77
CA VAL A 309 8.92 -2.99 1.77
C VAL A 309 8.92 -2.14 3.04
N ALA A 310 7.73 -1.91 3.57
CA ALA A 310 7.53 -1.14 4.79
C ALA A 310 6.53 -1.88 5.69
N GLN A 311 6.87 -2.03 6.96
CA GLN A 311 5.88 -2.40 7.95
C GLN A 311 4.92 -1.24 8.17
N VAL A 312 3.63 -1.55 8.26
CA VAL A 312 2.62 -0.62 8.72
C VAL A 312 2.69 -0.60 10.24
N PRO A 313 2.90 0.58 10.86
CA PRO A 313 2.87 0.68 12.31
C PRO A 313 1.51 0.20 12.82
N ARG A 314 1.50 -0.83 13.66
CA ARG A 314 0.29 -1.15 14.44
C ARG A 314 0.02 0.06 15.34
N SER A 315 -1.21 0.57 15.34
CA SER A 315 -1.64 1.49 16.41
C SER A 315 -1.30 0.80 17.73
N LYS A 316 -0.35 1.37 18.47
CA LYS A 316 0.10 0.80 19.74
C LYS A 316 -1.14 0.74 20.65
N LYS A 317 -1.37 -0.45 21.21
CA LYS A 317 -2.28 -0.65 22.34
C LYS A 317 -1.83 0.18 23.54
#